data_AF-A0AAF0EMR3-F1
#
_entry.id   AF-A0AAF0EMR3-F1
#
_cell.length_a   1.000
_cell.length_b   1.000
_cell.length_c   1.000
_cell.angle_alpha   90.00
_cell.angle_beta   90.00
_cell.angle_gamma   90.00
#
_symmetry.space_group_name_H-M   'P 1'
#
loop_
_entity.id
_entity.type
_entity.pdbx_description
1 polymer ?
#
loop_
_entity_poly.entity_id
_entity_poly.type
_entity_poly.pdbx_seq_one_letter_code
_entity_poly.pdbx_strand_id
1 'polypeptide(L)'
;MSLPRILAQIAFTGSRILGKAFMEAGRQAVRTDVRAGQVEAGSAAAAAGGKAGSPSDALTRSHRMTLDEARLILNLKNDVSLAANRHGIKDEVRNELVEHYERLFEINAPPAPKGKEGGGRGSFYVQSKVVRARERIEDEWKLLAPVTDPPQAS
;
A
#
# COMPACT_ATOMS: atom_id res chain seq x y z
N MET A 1 -40.05 -8.94 -37.86
CA MET A 1 -38.66 -8.93 -37.32
C MET A 1 -38.27 -10.37 -37.03
N SER A 2 -37.20 -10.90 -37.62
CA SER A 2 -36.81 -12.30 -37.39
C SER A 2 -36.03 -12.44 -36.07
N LEU A 3 -36.37 -13.47 -35.28
CA LEU A 3 -35.75 -13.79 -34.00
C LEU A 3 -34.19 -13.79 -34.02
N PRO A 4 -33.52 -14.31 -35.07
CA PRO A 4 -32.06 -14.29 -35.14
C PRO A 4 -31.47 -12.88 -35.21
N ARG A 5 -32.19 -11.93 -35.84
CA ARG A 5 -31.74 -10.54 -35.99
C ARG A 5 -31.83 -9.77 -34.66
N ILE A 6 -32.84 -10.09 -33.84
CA ILE A 6 -33.01 -9.53 -32.50
C ILE A 6 -31.92 -10.04 -31.56
N LEU A 7 -31.63 -11.35 -31.58
CA LEU A 7 -30.56 -11.93 -30.76
C LEU A 7 -29.18 -11.36 -31.11
N ALA A 8 -28.88 -11.22 -32.40
CA ALA A 8 -27.64 -10.59 -32.85
C ALA A 8 -27.52 -9.13 -32.38
N GLN A 9 -28.62 -8.37 -32.40
CA GLN A 9 -28.65 -6.98 -31.97
C GLN A 9 -28.46 -6.83 -30.45
N ILE A 10 -29.06 -7.74 -29.66
CA ILE A 10 -28.88 -7.78 -28.20
C ILE A 10 -27.43 -8.15 -27.86
N ALA A 11 -26.87 -9.18 -28.50
CA ALA A 11 -25.48 -9.58 -28.27
C ALA A 11 -24.48 -8.46 -28.64
N PHE A 12 -24.73 -7.78 -29.77
CA PHE A 12 -23.87 -6.69 -30.23
C PHE A 12 -23.96 -5.43 -29.33
N THR A 13 -25.15 -5.14 -28.81
CA THR A 13 -25.34 -3.99 -27.90
C THR A 13 -24.79 -4.31 -26.51
N GLY A 14 -25.04 -5.51 -25.99
CA GLY A 14 -24.55 -5.97 -24.69
C GLY A 14 -23.03 -6.04 -24.63
N SER A 15 -22.37 -6.55 -25.67
CA SER A 15 -20.90 -6.64 -25.72
C SER A 15 -20.20 -5.28 -25.70
N ARG A 16 -20.80 -4.25 -26.30
CA ARG A 16 -20.25 -2.88 -26.27
C ARG A 16 -20.32 -2.23 -24.89
N ILE A 17 -21.41 -2.46 -24.16
CA ILE A 17 -21.58 -1.93 -22.80
C ILE A 17 -20.60 -2.64 -21.87
N LEU A 18 -20.53 -3.97 -21.95
CA LEU A 18 -19.63 -4.78 -21.13
C LEU A 18 -18.15 -4.46 -21.42
N GLY A 19 -17.75 -4.33 -22.69
CA GLY A 19 -16.39 -3.98 -23.07
C GLY A 19 -15.96 -2.58 -22.62
N LYS A 20 -16.84 -1.58 -22.68
CA LYS A 20 -16.55 -0.23 -22.16
C LYS A 20 -16.38 -0.23 -20.65
N ALA A 21 -17.25 -0.95 -19.92
CA ALA A 21 -17.15 -1.07 -18.47
C ALA A 21 -15.84 -1.76 -18.04
N PHE A 22 -15.44 -2.86 -18.70
CA PHE A 22 -14.16 -3.50 -18.43
C PHE A 22 -12.95 -2.63 -18.81
N MET A 23 -13.02 -1.84 -19.88
CA MET A 23 -11.96 -0.92 -20.26
C MET A 23 -11.85 0.25 -19.26
N GLU A 24 -12.96 0.77 -18.76
CA GLU A 24 -12.97 1.83 -17.74
C GLU A 24 -12.51 1.31 -16.38
N ALA A 25 -12.99 0.14 -15.94
CA ALA A 25 -12.51 -0.52 -14.74
C ALA A 25 -11.03 -0.90 -14.86
N GLY A 26 -10.61 -1.40 -16.02
CA GLY A 26 -9.21 -1.68 -16.33
C GLY A 26 -8.35 -0.41 -16.34
N ARG A 27 -8.85 0.72 -16.86
CA ARG A 27 -8.16 2.01 -16.76
C ARG A 27 -8.10 2.53 -15.33
N GLN A 28 -9.10 2.28 -14.51
CA GLN A 28 -9.07 2.63 -13.09
C GLN A 28 -8.07 1.75 -12.34
N ALA A 29 -8.11 0.44 -12.54
CA ALA A 29 -7.12 -0.50 -12.01
C ALA A 29 -5.71 -0.12 -12.45
N VAL A 30 -5.48 0.11 -13.75
CA VAL A 30 -4.18 0.57 -14.28
C VAL A 30 -3.81 1.96 -13.77
N ARG A 31 -4.73 2.88 -13.43
CA ARG A 31 -4.36 4.16 -12.81
C ARG A 31 -3.91 3.98 -11.36
N THR A 32 -4.55 3.08 -10.63
CA THR A 32 -4.16 2.69 -9.28
C THR A 32 -2.84 1.91 -9.31
N ASP A 33 -2.71 0.97 -10.25
CA ASP A 33 -1.56 0.08 -10.46
C ASP A 33 -0.40 0.74 -11.21
N VAL A 34 -0.58 1.80 -12.00
CA VAL A 34 0.53 2.60 -12.55
C VAL A 34 1.07 3.52 -11.46
N ARG A 35 0.22 3.96 -10.53
CA ARG A 35 0.67 4.67 -9.34
C ARG A 35 1.39 3.75 -8.35
N ALA A 36 1.00 2.47 -8.27
CA ALA A 36 1.70 1.44 -7.49
C ALA A 36 2.89 0.80 -8.23
N GLY A 37 2.81 0.61 -9.54
CA GLY A 37 3.76 -0.08 -10.42
C GLY A 37 4.88 0.82 -10.95
N GLN A 38 4.70 2.14 -10.89
CA GLN A 38 5.83 3.08 -10.90
C GLN A 38 6.74 2.89 -9.67
N VAL A 39 6.40 2.08 -8.68
CA VAL A 39 7.30 1.83 -7.53
C VAL A 39 8.22 0.63 -7.78
N GLU A 40 7.76 -0.38 -8.51
CA GLU A 40 8.59 -1.51 -8.98
C GLU A 40 9.48 -1.08 -10.18
N ALA A 41 8.91 -0.48 -11.22
CA ALA A 41 9.66 -0.04 -12.41
C ALA A 41 10.27 1.37 -12.29
N GLY A 42 9.76 2.23 -11.41
CA GLY A 42 10.23 3.61 -11.25
C GLY A 42 11.30 3.81 -10.19
N SER A 43 11.85 2.73 -9.61
CA SER A 43 13.13 2.82 -8.90
C SER A 43 14.27 3.30 -9.82
N ALA A 44 14.14 3.12 -11.14
CA ALA A 44 15.04 3.69 -12.15
C ALA A 44 14.51 4.98 -12.83
N ALA A 45 13.20 5.13 -13.01
CA ALA A 45 12.62 6.27 -13.75
C ALA A 45 12.26 7.50 -12.90
N ALA A 46 12.12 7.37 -11.57
CA ALA A 46 11.80 8.50 -10.70
C ALA A 46 12.99 9.44 -10.42
N ALA A 47 14.18 9.14 -10.96
CA ALA A 47 15.35 10.03 -10.91
C ALA A 47 15.30 11.18 -11.94
N ALA A 48 14.35 11.17 -12.89
CA ALA A 48 14.38 12.04 -14.06
C ALA A 48 13.31 13.16 -14.12
N GLY A 49 12.53 13.41 -13.06
CA GLY A 49 11.41 14.37 -13.12
C GLY A 49 11.35 15.30 -11.91
N GLY A 50 11.84 16.53 -12.07
CA GLY A 50 11.93 17.57 -11.04
C GLY A 50 10.58 18.17 -10.61
N LYS A 51 9.76 17.39 -9.90
CA LYS A 51 8.74 17.91 -8.98
C LYS A 51 9.16 17.46 -7.59
N ALA A 52 9.24 18.40 -6.64
CA ALA A 52 9.40 18.05 -5.24
C ALA A 52 8.27 17.07 -4.88
N GLY A 53 8.62 15.79 -4.76
CA GLY A 53 7.65 14.73 -4.45
C GLY A 53 7.01 15.01 -3.10
N SER A 54 5.78 14.53 -2.90
CA SER A 54 5.12 14.58 -1.60
C SER A 54 6.06 14.03 -0.52
N PRO A 55 6.01 14.49 0.75
CA PRO A 55 6.74 13.84 1.84
C PRO A 55 6.50 12.32 1.90
N SER A 56 5.29 11.87 1.54
CA SER A 56 4.95 10.45 1.40
C SER A 56 5.73 9.74 0.26
N ASP A 57 6.04 10.44 -0.83
CA ASP A 57 6.87 9.91 -1.92
C ASP A 57 8.32 9.71 -1.48
N ALA A 58 8.83 10.60 -0.61
CA ALA A 58 10.16 10.46 -0.02
C ALA A 58 10.24 9.22 0.87
N LEU A 59 9.21 8.98 1.69
CA LEU A 59 9.10 7.76 2.51
C LEU A 59 9.03 6.49 1.67
N THR A 60 8.32 6.52 0.54
CA THR A 60 8.27 5.37 -0.37
C THR A 60 9.66 5.02 -0.92
N ARG A 61 10.49 6.03 -1.24
CA ARG A 61 11.87 5.82 -1.70
C ARG A 61 12.79 5.30 -0.59
N SER A 62 12.64 5.79 0.64
CA SER A 62 13.47 5.34 1.78
C SER A 62 13.14 3.91 2.20
N HIS A 63 11.85 3.60 2.34
CA HIS A 63 11.37 2.29 2.77
C HIS A 63 11.41 1.22 1.67
N ARG A 64 11.46 1.66 0.38
CA ARG A 64 11.28 0.79 -0.79
C ARG A 64 9.95 0.02 -0.70
N MET A 65 8.92 0.70 -0.22
CA MET A 65 7.59 0.15 0.06
C MET A 65 6.58 1.29 0.00
N THR A 66 5.47 1.09 -0.73
CA THR A 66 4.38 2.07 -0.76
C THR A 66 3.54 2.01 0.50
N LEU A 67 2.78 3.06 0.79
CA LEU A 67 1.82 3.03 1.89
C LEU A 67 0.75 1.95 1.68
N ASP A 68 0.31 1.76 0.44
CA ASP A 68 -0.67 0.73 0.08
C ASP A 68 -0.11 -0.68 0.26
N GLU A 69 1.15 -0.92 -0.13
CA GLU A 69 1.83 -2.20 0.11
C GLU A 69 1.94 -2.47 1.61
N ALA A 70 2.31 -1.48 2.43
CA ALA A 70 2.38 -1.62 3.87
C ALA A 70 1.00 -1.97 4.49
N ARG A 71 -0.06 -1.29 4.03
CA ARG A 71 -1.45 -1.56 4.46
C ARG A 71 -1.87 -2.99 4.10
N LEU A 72 -1.50 -3.47 2.92
CA LEU A 72 -1.81 -4.84 2.46
C LEU A 72 -1.01 -5.89 3.23
N ILE A 73 0.29 -5.68 3.46
CA ILE A 73 1.15 -6.59 4.25
C ILE A 73 0.57 -6.79 5.65
N LEU A 74 0.11 -5.71 6.28
CA LEU A 74 -0.49 -5.75 7.62
C LEU A 74 -2.00 -6.03 7.61
N ASN A 75 -2.59 -6.29 6.44
CA ASN A 75 -4.01 -6.57 6.26
C ASN A 75 -4.93 -5.57 6.98
N LEU A 76 -4.60 -4.28 6.90
CA LEU A 76 -5.36 -3.22 7.57
C LEU A 76 -6.57 -2.86 6.72
N LYS A 77 -7.74 -2.76 7.37
CA LYS A 77 -9.00 -2.38 6.72
C LYS A 77 -9.18 -0.88 6.74
N ASN A 78 -8.74 -0.23 7.81
CA ASN A 78 -8.85 1.22 7.96
C ASN A 78 -7.85 1.99 7.10
N ASP A 79 -8.25 3.17 6.63
CA ASP A 79 -7.40 4.04 5.84
C ASP A 79 -6.30 4.65 6.74
N VAL A 80 -5.05 4.41 6.37
CA VAL A 80 -3.86 4.86 7.09
C VAL A 80 -3.21 6.10 6.46
N SER A 81 -3.81 6.65 5.40
CA SER A 81 -3.31 7.83 4.69
C SER A 81 -3.49 9.11 5.50
N LEU A 82 -2.62 10.08 5.22
CA LEU A 82 -2.71 11.43 5.77
C LEU A 82 -4.04 12.11 5.42
N ALA A 83 -4.58 11.83 4.24
CA ALA A 83 -5.82 12.43 3.76
C ALA A 83 -7.04 12.03 4.61
N ALA A 84 -7.08 10.77 5.04
CA ALA A 84 -8.13 10.24 5.91
C ALA A 84 -7.93 10.63 7.39
N ASN A 85 -6.68 10.85 7.81
CA ASN A 85 -6.32 11.07 9.21
C ASN A 85 -5.82 12.50 9.51
N ARG A 86 -6.32 13.51 8.77
CA ARG A 86 -5.90 14.92 8.93
C ARG A 86 -6.08 15.48 10.34
N HIS A 87 -7.04 14.94 11.09
CA HIS A 87 -7.35 15.37 12.45
C HIS A 87 -6.65 14.51 13.53
N GLY A 88 -5.67 13.71 13.12
CA GLY A 88 -4.98 12.73 13.97
C GLY A 88 -5.41 11.30 13.66
N ILE A 89 -4.60 10.36 14.15
CA ILE A 89 -4.86 8.92 14.00
C ILE A 89 -5.83 8.48 15.08
N LYS A 90 -6.97 7.93 14.67
CA LYS A 90 -7.98 7.36 15.59
C LYS A 90 -7.42 6.16 16.34
N ASP A 91 -7.88 5.95 17.57
CA ASP A 91 -7.43 4.83 18.40
C ASP A 91 -7.76 3.47 17.78
N GLU A 92 -8.89 3.34 17.08
CA GLU A 92 -9.24 2.10 16.38
C GLU A 92 -8.19 1.71 15.33
N VAL A 93 -7.63 2.69 14.61
CA VAL A 93 -6.61 2.45 13.58
C VAL A 93 -5.26 2.08 14.21
N ARG A 94 -4.92 2.71 15.34
CA ARG A 94 -3.71 2.37 16.10
C ARG A 94 -3.78 0.94 16.65
N ASN A 95 -4.92 0.59 17.23
CA ASN A 95 -5.14 -0.74 17.81
C ASN A 95 -5.13 -1.82 16.72
N GLU A 96 -5.77 -1.59 15.57
CA GLU A 96 -5.72 -2.51 14.44
C GLU A 96 -4.27 -2.73 13.95
N LEU A 97 -3.48 -1.66 13.82
CA LEU A 97 -2.07 -1.74 13.42
C LEU A 97 -1.27 -2.62 14.38
N VAL A 98 -1.38 -2.38 15.69
CA VAL A 98 -0.63 -3.11 16.71
C VAL A 98 -1.03 -4.58 16.75
N GLU A 99 -2.34 -4.87 16.80
CA GLU A 99 -2.86 -6.24 16.86
C GLU A 99 -2.41 -7.06 15.64
N HIS A 100 -2.52 -6.49 14.44
CA HIS A 100 -2.15 -7.18 13.22
C HIS A 100 -0.63 -7.36 13.12
N TYR A 101 0.14 -6.33 13.49
CA TYR A 101 1.60 -6.41 13.52
C TYR A 101 2.07 -7.52 14.46
N GLU A 102 1.60 -7.56 15.71
CA GLU A 102 2.02 -8.55 16.71
C GLU A 102 1.70 -9.97 16.24
N ARG A 103 0.45 -10.19 15.79
CA ARG A 103 0.02 -11.48 15.24
C ARG A 103 0.90 -11.92 14.07
N LEU A 104 1.13 -11.05 13.09
CA LEU A 104 1.91 -11.39 11.90
C LEU A 104 3.40 -11.57 12.22
N PHE A 105 3.94 -10.80 13.17
CA PHE A 105 5.33 -10.90 13.59
C PHE A 105 5.61 -12.23 14.29
N GLU A 106 4.69 -12.67 15.16
CA GLU A 106 4.79 -13.94 15.88
C GLU A 106 4.64 -15.15 14.94
N ILE A 107 3.59 -15.17 14.11
CA ILE A 107 3.34 -16.30 13.18
C ILE A 107 4.49 -16.47 12.19
N ASN A 108 5.13 -15.38 11.77
CA ASN A 108 6.23 -15.40 10.81
C ASN A 108 7.62 -15.41 11.47
N ALA A 109 7.71 -15.68 12.78
CA ALA A 109 8.99 -15.78 13.46
C ALA A 109 9.93 -16.78 12.74
N PRO A 110 11.17 -16.38 12.41
CA PRO A 110 12.11 -17.25 11.73
C PRO A 110 12.55 -18.41 12.62
N PRO A 111 13.10 -19.48 12.02
CA PRO A 111 13.77 -20.52 12.79
C PRO A 111 14.93 -19.91 13.57
N ALA A 112 15.18 -20.47 14.76
CA ALA A 112 16.32 -20.04 15.55
C ALA A 112 17.63 -20.23 14.77
N PRO A 113 18.64 -19.36 14.99
CA PRO A 113 19.97 -19.54 14.43
C PRO A 113 20.53 -20.92 14.77
N LYS A 114 21.41 -21.45 13.91
CA LYS A 114 22.05 -22.76 14.13
C LYS A 114 22.63 -22.85 15.55
N GLY A 115 22.23 -23.88 16.28
CA GLY A 115 22.69 -24.14 17.66
C GLY A 115 21.86 -23.46 18.76
N LYS A 116 20.73 -22.83 18.43
CA LYS A 116 19.77 -22.33 19.41
C LYS A 116 18.44 -23.06 19.29
N GLU A 117 17.82 -23.34 20.42
CA GLU A 117 16.48 -23.93 20.50
C GLU A 117 15.41 -22.83 20.49
N GLY A 118 14.22 -23.16 19.97
CA GLY A 118 13.09 -22.23 19.81
C GLY A 118 12.97 -21.65 18.39
N GLY A 119 12.25 -20.54 18.28
CA GLY A 119 11.92 -19.90 16.99
C GLY A 119 10.64 -20.45 16.34
N GLY A 120 10.26 -19.83 15.23
CA GLY A 120 9.07 -20.22 14.47
C GLY A 120 9.42 -21.00 13.19
N ARG A 121 8.38 -21.25 12.38
CA ARG A 121 8.52 -21.88 11.04
C ARG A 121 8.50 -20.85 9.91
N GLY A 122 8.55 -19.56 10.26
CA GLY A 122 8.48 -18.46 9.32
C GLY A 122 9.80 -18.17 8.64
N SER A 123 9.82 -17.08 7.88
CA SER A 123 11.01 -16.61 7.18
C SER A 123 11.44 -15.26 7.73
N PHE A 124 12.74 -15.08 7.92
CA PHE A 124 13.32 -13.81 8.32
C PHE A 124 12.96 -12.69 7.33
N TYR A 125 12.86 -13.01 6.04
CA TYR A 125 12.45 -12.05 5.01
C TYR A 125 11.02 -11.56 5.22
N VAL A 126 10.09 -12.49 5.49
CA VAL A 126 8.67 -12.15 5.71
C VAL A 126 8.52 -11.34 6.99
N GLN A 127 9.16 -11.76 8.07
CA GLN A 127 9.15 -10.99 9.32
C GLN A 127 9.75 -9.59 9.12
N SER A 128 10.85 -9.46 8.37
CA SER A 128 11.45 -8.17 8.04
C SER A 128 10.51 -7.28 7.22
N LYS A 129 9.72 -7.85 6.32
CA LYS A 129 8.70 -7.11 5.55
C LYS A 129 7.55 -6.63 6.43
N VAL A 130 7.11 -7.43 7.40
CA VAL A 130 6.10 -7.03 8.40
C VAL A 130 6.60 -5.85 9.25
N VAL A 131 7.86 -5.90 9.70
CA VAL A 131 8.49 -4.79 10.45
C VAL A 131 8.54 -3.52 9.62
N ARG A 132 9.07 -3.60 8.39
CA ARG A 132 9.14 -2.44 7.48
C ARG A 132 7.78 -1.85 7.15
N ALA A 133 6.75 -2.69 6.99
CA ALA A 133 5.39 -2.21 6.75
C ALA A 133 4.87 -1.35 7.92
N ARG A 134 5.12 -1.78 9.16
CA ARG A 134 4.77 -0.99 10.35
C ARG A 134 5.54 0.34 10.37
N GLU A 135 6.86 0.29 10.20
CA GLU A 135 7.71 1.50 10.18
C GLU A 135 7.28 2.49 9.10
N ARG A 136 6.91 2.02 7.90
CA ARG A 136 6.42 2.86 6.81
C ARG A 136 5.14 3.60 7.17
N ILE A 137 4.20 2.96 7.87
CA ILE A 137 2.94 3.58 8.32
C ILE A 137 3.20 4.56 9.47
N GLU A 138 4.01 4.18 10.45
CA GLU A 138 4.37 5.04 11.57
C GLU A 138 5.08 6.32 11.09
N ASP A 139 6.00 6.20 10.13
CA ASP A 139 6.67 7.34 9.52
C ASP A 139 5.71 8.22 8.71
N GLU A 140 4.70 7.63 8.04
CA GLU A 140 3.63 8.42 7.42
C GLU A 140 2.94 9.26 8.50
N TRP A 141 2.53 8.65 9.61
CA TRP A 141 1.80 9.34 10.68
C TRP A 141 2.63 10.42 11.38
N LYS A 142 3.96 10.27 11.44
CA LYS A 142 4.86 11.34 11.93
C LYS A 142 4.77 12.61 11.09
N LEU A 143 4.39 12.53 9.81
CA LEU A 143 4.16 13.70 8.96
C LEU A 143 2.91 14.51 9.36
N LEU A 144 2.01 13.94 10.17
CA LEU A 144 0.87 14.66 10.76
C LEU A 144 1.27 15.47 12.00
N ALA A 145 2.33 15.06 12.69
CA ALA A 145 2.85 15.86 13.78
C ALA A 145 3.39 17.17 13.19
N PRO A 146 3.05 18.34 13.76
CA PRO A 146 3.64 19.58 13.30
C PRO A 146 5.16 19.43 13.37
N VAL A 147 5.84 19.70 12.26
CA VAL A 147 7.30 19.83 12.21
C VAL A 147 7.65 20.89 13.25
N THR A 148 8.13 20.48 14.41
CA THR A 148 8.67 21.39 15.41
C THR A 148 9.85 22.09 14.76
N ASP A 149 9.78 23.42 14.66
CA ASP A 149 10.85 24.24 14.10
C ASP A 149 12.21 23.87 14.72
N PRO A 150 13.30 23.87 13.93
CA PRO A 150 14.63 23.61 14.47
C PRO A 150 14.95 24.62 15.58
N PRO A 151 15.72 24.24 16.60
CA PRO A 151 16.10 25.15 17.68
C PRO A 151 16.82 26.35 17.06
N GLN A 152 16.22 27.53 17.20
CA GLN A 152 16.85 28.80 16.89
C GLN A 152 18.08 28.91 17.79
N ALA A 153 19.26 28.66 17.22
CA ALA A 153 20.52 28.90 17.88
C ALA A 153 20.57 30.39 18.25
N SER A 154 20.50 30.67 19.54
CA SER A 154 20.67 32.01 20.12
C SER A 154 22.15 32.26 20.39
#